data_AF-A0A1T5BUZ6-F1
#
_entry.id   AF-A0A1T5BUZ6-F1
#
_cell.length_a   1.000
_cell.length_b   1.000
_cell.length_c   1.000
_cell.angle_alpha   90.00
_cell.angle_beta   90.00
_cell.angle_gamma   90.00
#
_symmetry.space_group_name_H-M   'P 1'
#
loop_
_entity.id
_entity.type
_entity.pdbx_description
1 polymer ?
#
loop_
_entity_poly.entity_id
_entity_poly.type
_entity_poly.pdbx_seq_one_letter_code
_entity_poly.pdbx_strand_id
1 'polypeptide(L)'
;MRHLKTCPNGHRYHKISDCPVCPVCEAKRAPSTGFTSLLSAPARRALEHAGIDSLAKLASYSEKDILALHGMGKASMPLLRKALAEAGLAFKS
;
A
#
# COMPACT_ATOMS: atom_id res chain seq x y z
N MET A 1 -25.67 -4.40 2.85
CA MET A 1 -25.80 -5.52 1.90
C MET A 1 -24.52 -5.61 1.06
N ARG A 2 -23.99 -6.82 0.77
CA ARG A 2 -22.78 -6.99 -0.06
C ARG A 2 -23.16 -6.98 -1.54
N HIS A 3 -23.05 -5.84 -2.20
CA HIS A 3 -23.34 -5.73 -3.62
C HIS A 3 -22.34 -6.54 -4.44
N LEU A 4 -22.86 -7.38 -5.32
CA LEU A 4 -22.06 -8.07 -6.33
C LEU A 4 -21.66 -7.04 -7.39
N LYS A 5 -20.36 -6.88 -7.61
CA LYS A 5 -19.77 -6.00 -8.62
C LYS A 5 -18.97 -6.84 -9.61
N THR A 6 -18.87 -6.38 -10.84
CA THR A 6 -18.06 -7.01 -11.91
C THR A 6 -17.04 -5.99 -12.40
N CYS A 7 -15.77 -6.36 -12.44
CA CYS A 7 -14.71 -5.49 -12.96
C CYS A 7 -14.56 -5.60 -14.49
N PRO A 8 -13.81 -4.69 -15.15
CA PRO A 8 -13.58 -4.75 -16.60
C PRO A 8 -12.93 -6.06 -17.09
N ASN A 9 -12.19 -6.75 -16.23
CA ASN A 9 -11.59 -8.06 -16.53
C ASN A 9 -12.56 -9.24 -16.29
N GLY A 10 -13.84 -8.98 -16.07
CA GLY A 10 -14.87 -10.01 -15.89
C GLY A 10 -14.92 -10.67 -14.50
N HIS A 11 -14.05 -10.29 -13.55
CA HIS A 11 -14.09 -10.87 -12.20
C HIS A 11 -15.30 -10.35 -11.42
N ARG A 12 -16.09 -11.28 -10.88
CA ARG A 12 -17.22 -11.03 -9.98
C ARG A 12 -16.74 -11.01 -8.54
N TYR A 13 -17.06 -9.96 -7.78
CA TYR A 13 -16.65 -9.84 -6.38
C TYR A 13 -17.69 -9.10 -5.54
N HIS A 14 -17.71 -9.40 -4.24
CA HIS A 14 -18.61 -8.75 -3.29
C HIS A 14 -17.87 -7.66 -2.52
N LYS A 15 -18.41 -6.44 -2.49
CA LYS A 15 -17.81 -5.35 -1.72
C LYS A 15 -18.88 -4.43 -1.15
N ILE A 16 -18.75 -4.12 0.13
CA ILE A 16 -19.59 -3.12 0.81
C ILE A 16 -19.04 -1.72 0.53
N SER A 17 -17.71 -1.57 0.48
CA SER A 17 -17.08 -0.28 0.21
C SER A 17 -17.32 0.18 -1.23
N ASP A 18 -17.37 1.50 -1.41
CA ASP A 18 -17.45 2.15 -2.73
C ASP A 18 -16.18 2.07 -3.56
N CYS A 19 -15.07 1.61 -2.98
CA CYS A 19 -13.81 1.47 -3.70
C CYS A 19 -13.98 0.56 -4.94
N PRO A 20 -13.79 1.10 -6.16
CA PRO A 20 -14.05 0.39 -7.43
C PRO A 20 -13.01 -0.69 -7.73
N VAL A 21 -11.98 -0.82 -6.88
CA VAL A 21 -10.92 -1.81 -7.06
C VAL A 21 -11.42 -3.22 -6.82
N CYS A 22 -11.17 -4.05 -7.83
CA CYS A 22 -11.39 -5.48 -7.82
C CYS A 22 -10.29 -6.19 -7.01
N PRO A 23 -10.63 -6.95 -5.94
CA PRO A 23 -9.64 -7.61 -5.10
C PRO A 23 -8.83 -8.67 -5.87
N VAL A 24 -9.42 -9.31 -6.87
CA VAL A 24 -8.74 -10.33 -7.69
C VAL A 24 -7.70 -9.69 -8.61
N CYS A 25 -8.05 -8.61 -9.31
CA CYS A 25 -7.08 -7.87 -10.13
C CYS A 25 -5.95 -7.28 -9.28
N GLU A 26 -6.30 -6.74 -8.12
CA GLU A 26 -5.33 -6.12 -7.22
C GLU A 26 -4.32 -7.13 -6.67
N ALA A 27 -4.79 -8.35 -6.31
CA ALA A 27 -3.92 -9.44 -5.89
C ALA A 27 -2.95 -9.87 -7.00
N LYS A 28 -3.42 -9.91 -8.26
CA LYS A 28 -2.55 -10.21 -9.42
C LYS A 28 -1.51 -9.12 -9.71
N ARG A 29 -1.76 -7.87 -9.30
CA ARG A 29 -0.82 -6.74 -9.46
C ARG A 29 0.22 -6.67 -8.32
N ALA A 30 0.11 -7.47 -7.26
CA ALA A 30 1.04 -7.39 -6.13
C ALA A 30 2.49 -7.61 -6.60
N PRO A 31 3.44 -6.68 -6.30
CA PRO A 31 4.83 -6.89 -6.65
C PRO A 31 5.36 -8.07 -5.84
N SER A 32 6.16 -8.92 -6.48
CA SER A 32 6.86 -10.01 -5.82
C SER A 32 8.12 -9.55 -5.09
N THR A 33 8.62 -8.35 -5.39
CA THR A 33 9.90 -7.83 -4.92
C THR A 33 9.80 -6.39 -4.40
N GLY A 34 10.79 -5.96 -3.62
CA GLY A 34 10.88 -4.62 -3.05
C GLY A 34 10.08 -4.42 -1.75
N PHE A 35 10.28 -3.28 -1.09
CA PHE A 35 9.65 -3.00 0.21
C PHE A 35 8.12 -2.88 0.16
N THR A 36 7.57 -2.57 -1.03
CA THR A 36 6.12 -2.50 -1.25
C THR A 36 5.44 -3.86 -1.32
N SER A 37 6.17 -4.96 -1.53
CA SER A 37 5.59 -6.32 -1.52
C SER A 37 5.17 -6.78 -0.14
N LEU A 38 5.77 -6.20 0.91
CA LEU A 38 5.43 -6.46 2.31
C LEU A 38 4.10 -5.80 2.72
N LEU A 39 3.61 -4.86 1.93
CA LEU A 39 2.47 -4.01 2.29
C LEU A 39 1.15 -4.57 1.80
N SER A 40 0.08 -4.28 2.54
CA SER A 40 -1.28 -4.50 2.07
C SER A 40 -1.57 -3.65 0.82
N ALA A 41 -2.52 -4.08 0.00
CA ALA A 41 -2.91 -3.34 -1.21
C ALA A 41 -3.27 -1.86 -0.94
N PRO A 42 -4.03 -1.49 0.12
CA PRO A 42 -4.26 -0.08 0.44
C PRO A 42 -2.99 0.69 0.77
N ALA A 43 -2.09 0.10 1.55
CA ALA A 43 -0.84 0.75 1.96
C ALA A 43 0.09 0.97 0.76
N ARG A 44 0.29 -0.06 -0.07
CA ARG A 44 1.07 0.07 -1.30
C ARG A 44 0.51 1.17 -2.21
N ARG A 45 -0.80 1.17 -2.45
CA ARG A 45 -1.45 2.20 -3.28
C ARG A 45 -1.30 3.61 -2.70
N ALA A 46 -1.33 3.74 -1.36
CA ALA A 46 -1.12 5.02 -0.71
C ALA A 46 0.29 5.57 -0.97
N LEU A 47 1.31 4.72 -0.92
CA LEU A 47 2.68 5.10 -1.28
C LEU A 47 2.81 5.42 -2.77
N GLU A 48 2.28 4.58 -3.65
CA GLU A 48 2.27 4.82 -5.10
C GLU A 48 1.61 6.16 -5.45
N HIS A 49 0.47 6.48 -4.81
CA HIS A 49 -0.23 7.74 -5.02
C HIS A 49 0.53 8.95 -4.45
N ALA A 50 1.26 8.77 -3.34
CA ALA A 50 2.19 9.76 -2.83
C ALA A 50 3.48 9.86 -3.68
N GLY A 51 3.62 9.03 -4.71
CA GLY A 51 4.79 8.93 -5.57
C GLY A 51 6.00 8.29 -4.89
N ILE A 52 5.82 7.58 -3.78
CA ILE A 52 6.89 6.94 -3.00
C ILE A 52 7.12 5.53 -3.55
N ASP A 53 8.15 5.39 -4.37
CA ASP A 53 8.52 4.17 -5.11
C ASP A 53 9.85 3.56 -4.68
N SER A 54 10.59 4.22 -3.79
CA SER A 54 11.92 3.82 -3.33
C SER A 54 12.11 4.08 -1.84
N LEU A 55 13.02 3.32 -1.22
CA LEU A 55 13.37 3.50 0.20
C LEU A 55 14.00 4.88 0.45
N ALA A 56 14.80 5.39 -0.48
CA ALA A 56 15.38 6.74 -0.37
C ALA A 56 14.28 7.82 -0.37
N LYS A 57 13.28 7.69 -1.24
CA LYS A 57 12.14 8.62 -1.25
C LYS A 57 11.31 8.47 0.02
N LEU A 58 11.06 7.25 0.47
CA LEU A 58 10.38 6.98 1.75
C LEU A 58 11.10 7.64 2.94
N ALA A 59 12.43 7.55 2.99
CA ALA A 59 13.27 8.17 4.02
C ALA A 59 13.19 9.70 4.03
N SER A 60 12.79 10.34 2.92
CA SER A 60 12.59 11.80 2.86
C SER A 60 11.33 12.29 3.57
N TYR A 61 10.41 11.39 3.93
CA TYR A 61 9.19 11.70 4.67
C TYR A 61 9.36 11.39 6.16
N SER A 62 8.63 12.12 7.00
CA SER A 62 8.52 11.77 8.41
C SER A 62 7.53 10.62 8.61
N GLU A 63 7.64 9.93 9.74
CA GLU A 63 6.65 8.91 10.09
C GLU A 63 5.22 9.45 10.15
N LYS A 64 5.06 10.71 10.58
CA LYS A 64 3.76 11.37 10.67
C LYS A 64 3.16 11.58 9.28
N ASP A 65 3.98 11.99 8.32
CA ASP A 65 3.53 12.19 6.92
C ASP A 65 3.05 10.88 6.31
N ILE A 66 3.81 9.80 6.52
CA ILE A 66 3.42 8.48 6.04
C ILE A 66 2.15 8.00 6.73
N LEU A 67 2.04 8.17 8.06
CA LEU A 67 0.86 7.74 8.81
C LEU A 67 -0.41 8.53 8.41
N ALA A 68 -0.26 9.76 7.93
CA ALA A 68 -1.37 10.58 7.44
C ALA A 68 -1.95 10.07 6.11
N LEU A 69 -1.22 9.22 5.36
CA LEU A 69 -1.72 8.68 4.10
C LEU A 69 -2.89 7.72 4.33
N HIS A 70 -3.98 7.90 3.56
CA HIS A 70 -5.13 7.02 3.63
C HIS A 70 -4.76 5.59 3.22
N GLY A 71 -4.83 4.65 4.17
CA GLY A 71 -4.41 3.25 3.99
C GLY A 71 -3.12 2.90 4.73
N MET A 72 -2.47 3.86 5.38
CA MET A 72 -1.39 3.62 6.34
C MET A 72 -1.93 3.41 7.74
N GLY A 73 -1.26 2.55 8.51
CA GLY A 73 -1.67 2.26 9.87
C GLY A 73 -0.73 1.32 10.59
N LYS A 74 -1.22 0.82 11.73
CA LYS A 74 -0.50 -0.01 12.70
C LYS A 74 0.22 -1.24 12.12
N ALA A 75 -0.27 -1.81 11.02
CA ALA A 75 0.39 -2.95 10.37
C ALA A 75 1.49 -2.53 9.37
N SER A 76 1.37 -1.36 8.74
CA SER A 76 2.29 -0.90 7.69
C SER A 76 3.56 -0.29 8.28
N MET A 77 3.42 0.53 9.33
CA MET A 77 4.56 1.28 9.88
C MET A 77 5.73 0.40 10.35
N PRO A 78 5.52 -0.71 11.09
CA PRO A 78 6.63 -1.57 11.50
C PRO A 78 7.38 -2.18 10.32
N LEU A 79 6.68 -2.53 9.23
CA LEU A 79 7.28 -3.08 8.02
C LEU A 79 8.13 -2.04 7.29
N LEU A 80 7.64 -0.81 7.20
CA LEU A 80 8.39 0.30 6.58
C LEU A 80 9.63 0.66 7.39
N ARG A 81 9.51 0.72 8.72
CA ARG A 81 10.66 0.93 9.62
C ARG A 81 11.72 -0.15 9.43
N LYS A 82 11.29 -1.43 9.38
CA LYS A 82 12.19 -2.56 9.13
C LYS A 82 12.88 -2.45 7.77
N ALA A 83 12.12 -2.18 6.70
CA ALA A 83 12.68 -2.06 5.36
C ALA A 83 13.68 -0.90 5.21
N LEU A 84 13.44 0.23 5.88
CA LEU A 84 14.40 1.33 5.95
C LEU A 84 15.66 0.93 6.73
N ALA A 85 15.50 0.31 7.90
CA ALA A 85 16.62 -0.12 8.74
C ALA A 85 17.52 -1.15 8.06
N GLU A 86 16.94 -2.12 7.33
CA GLU A 86 17.68 -3.10 6.53
C GLU A 86 18.52 -2.44 5.42
N ALA A 87 18.11 -1.25 4.95
CA ALA A 87 18.86 -0.44 3.99
C ALA A 87 19.76 0.62 4.64
N GLY A 88 19.90 0.63 5.97
CA GLY A 88 20.67 1.65 6.71
C GLY A 88 20.03 3.04 6.67
N LEU A 89 18.74 3.13 6.35
CA LEU A 89 17.97 4.37 6.29
C LEU A 89 17.04 4.49 7.49
N ALA A 90 16.54 5.71 7.72
CA ALA A 90 15.50 6.01 8.69
C ALA A 90 14.52 7.01 8.10
N PHE A 91 13.36 7.14 8.72
CA PHE A 91 12.45 8.24 8.40
C PHE A 91 13.10 9.58 8.75
N LYS A 92 12.68 10.62 8.04
CA LYS A 92 13.06 11.99 8.37
C LYS A 92 12.57 12.32 9.78
N SER A 93 13.48 12.88 10.58
CA SER A 93 13.22 13.43 11.91
C SER A 93 12.24 14.59 11.88
#